data_AF-A0A0Q7VNP0-F1
#
_entry.id   AF-A0A0Q7VNP0-F1
#
_cell.length_a   1.000
_cell.length_b   1.000
_cell.length_c   1.000
_cell.angle_alpha   90.00
_cell.angle_beta   90.00
_cell.angle_gamma   90.00
#
_symmetry.space_group_name_H-M   'P 1'
#
loop_
_entity.id
_entity.type
_entity.pdbx_description
1 polymer ?
#
loop_
_entity_poly.entity_id
_entity_poly.type
_entity_poly.pdbx_seq_one_letter_code
_entity_poly.pdbx_strand_id
1 'polypeptide(L)' 'MDESAIPVNRMVELPEETRQFLAGLSRDDVATLRTGLPIIRAIIGFATVTKWLAIASFGILGGVVMFGESVMKIVSWFRQ' A
#
# COMPACT_ATOMS: atom_id res chain seq x y z
N MET A 1 15.64 28.26 -17.07
CA MET A 1 16.49 27.33 -16.30
C MET A 1 17.09 28.16 -15.20
N ASP A 2 16.49 28.18 -14.01
CA ASP A 2 17.00 28.94 -12.87
C ASP A 2 17.68 28.00 -11.88
N GLU A 3 19.01 28.00 -11.96
CA GLU A 3 19.92 27.06 -11.31
C GLU A 3 20.32 27.46 -9.89
N SER A 4 19.77 28.53 -9.29
CA SER A 4 20.18 28.92 -7.94
C SER A 4 19.17 29.79 -7.19
N ALA A 5 17.88 29.49 -7.26
CA ALA A 5 16.91 30.12 -6.36
C ALA A 5 17.13 29.62 -4.93
N ILE A 6 17.71 30.48 -4.09
CA ILE A 6 17.92 30.27 -2.65
C ILE A 6 16.63 29.68 -2.04
N PRO A 7 16.70 28.57 -1.28
CA PRO A 7 15.54 27.78 -0.84
C PRO A 7 14.44 28.59 -0.14
N VAL A 8 14.80 29.75 0.42
CA VAL A 8 13.90 30.71 1.08
C VAL A 8 12.81 31.23 0.14
N ASN A 9 13.10 31.50 -1.15
CA ASN A 9 12.12 32.12 -2.05
C ASN A 9 10.99 31.14 -2.44
N ARG A 10 11.26 29.83 -2.44
CA ARG A 10 10.27 28.79 -2.76
C ARG A 10 9.34 28.44 -1.59
N MET A 11 9.71 28.82 -0.36
CA MET A 11 8.86 28.62 0.84
C MET A 11 7.72 29.64 0.92
N VAL A 12 7.83 30.78 0.24
CA VAL A 12 6.80 31.82 0.17
C VAL A 12 5.58 31.35 -0.62
N GLU A 13 5.79 30.48 -1.62
CA GLU A 13 4.72 29.93 -2.47
C GLU A 13 3.98 28.74 -1.84
N LEU A 14 4.45 28.23 -0.70
CA LEU A 14 3.81 27.11 -0.01
C LEU A 14 2.54 27.56 0.74
N PRO A 15 1.51 26.70 0.83
CA PRO A 15 0.36 26.93 1.69
C PRO A 15 0.80 27.19 3.14
N GLU A 16 0.08 28.06 3.84
CA GLU A 16 0.43 28.50 5.20
C GLU A 16 0.57 27.32 6.17
N GLU A 17 -0.33 26.33 6.07
CA GLU A 17 -0.28 25.09 6.86
C GLU A 17 1.02 24.31 6.64
N THR A 18 1.48 24.19 5.39
CA THR A 18 2.71 23.48 5.06
C THR A 18 3.93 24.22 5.57
N ARG A 19 3.92 25.56 5.52
CA ARG A 19 5.03 26.37 6.03
C ARG A 19 5.17 26.24 7.54
N GLN A 20 4.04 26.28 8.27
CA GLN A 20 4.03 26.09 9.73
C GLN A 20 4.47 24.67 10.13
N PHE A 21 4.02 23.66 9.39
CA PHE A 21 4.45 22.28 9.59
C PHE A 21 5.98 22.12 9.41
N LEU A 22 6.53 22.63 8.30
CA LEU A 22 7.96 22.56 8.01
C LEU A 22 8.81 23.36 9.01
N ALA A 23 8.29 24.47 9.53
CA ALA A 23 8.96 25.29 10.53
C ALA A 23 9.08 24.59 11.90
N GLY A 24 8.17 23.65 12.21
CA GLY A 24 8.17 22.90 13.46
C GLY A 24 9.02 21.62 13.45
N LEU A 25 9.57 21.21 12.30
CA LEU A 25 10.32 19.95 12.20
C LEU A 25 11.75 20.10 12.72
N SER A 26 12.14 19.21 13.62
CA SER A 26 13.56 19.02 13.95
C SER A 26 14.28 18.25 12.82
N ARG A 27 15.62 18.29 12.83
CA ARG A 27 16.42 17.53 11.85
C ARG A 27 16.14 16.02 11.90
N ASP A 28 15.86 15.50 13.09
CA ASP A 28 15.60 14.07 13.30
C ASP A 28 14.20 13.68 12.79
N ASP A 29 13.22 14.58 12.92
CA ASP A 29 11.88 14.37 12.36
C ASP A 29 11.93 14.34 10.83
N VAL A 30 12.72 15.21 10.20
CA VAL A 30 12.92 15.20 8.74
C VAL A 30 13.53 13.88 8.27
N ALA A 31 14.54 13.35 8.97
CA ALA A 31 15.17 12.08 8.63
C ALA A 31 14.19 10.90 8.77
N THR A 32 13.37 10.93 9.84
CA THR A 32 12.34 9.93 10.10
C THR A 32 11.24 9.97 9.04
N LEU A 33 10.72 11.14 8.71
CA LEU A 33 9.70 11.33 7.67
C LEU A 33 10.21 10.91 6.30
N ARG A 34 11.46 11.26 5.94
CA ARG A 34 12.07 10.85 4.68
C ARG A 34 12.14 9.32 4.55
N THR A 35 12.37 8.63 5.66
CA THR A 35 12.47 7.16 5.71
C THR A 35 11.10 6.49 5.80
N GLY A 36 10.15 7.09 6.50
CA GLY A 36 8.81 6.55 6.75
C GLY A 36 7.80 6.80 5.62
N LEU A 37 7.94 7.90 4.87
CA LEU A 37 7.02 8.26 3.78
C LEU A 37 6.85 7.16 2.72
N PRO A 38 7.93 6.51 2.22
CA PRO A 38 7.78 5.39 1.29
C PRO A 38 6.98 4.22 1.87
N ILE A 39 7.19 3.91 3.15
CA ILE A 39 6.50 2.80 3.84
C ILE A 39 5.01 3.11 3.98
N ILE A 40 4.66 4.32 4.42
CA ILE A 40 3.26 4.76 4.55
C ILE A 40 2.57 4.72 3.18
N ARG A 41 3.23 5.21 2.12
CA ARG A 41 2.70 5.12 0.75
C ARG A 41 2.46 3.67 0.31
N ALA A 42 3.38 2.76 0.64
CA ALA A 42 3.22 1.34 0.35
C ALA A 42 2.04 0.73 1.14
N ILE A 43 1.87 1.08 2.41
CA ILE A 43 0.75 0.60 3.24
C ILE A 43 -0.60 1.10 2.68
N ILE A 44 -0.70 2.38 2.32
CA ILE A 44 -1.92 2.94 1.72
C ILE A 44 -2.25 2.25 0.39
N GLY A 45 -1.23 2.02 -0.45
CA GLY A 45 -1.37 1.26 -1.69
C GLY A 45 -1.86 -0.17 -1.45
N PHE A 46 -1.25 -0.86 -0.49
CA PHE A 46 -1.62 -2.23 -0.13
C PHE A 46 -3.04 -2.33 0.44
N ALA A 47 -3.45 -1.38 1.29
CA ALA A 47 -4.79 -1.33 1.89
C ALA A 47 -5.90 -1.28 0.82
N THR A 48 -5.63 -0.68 -0.33
CA THR A 48 -6.58 -0.61 -1.46
C THR A 48 -6.87 -2.00 -2.03
N VAL A 49 -5.88 -2.91 -2.03
CA VAL A 49 -5.97 -4.24 -2.64
C VAL A 49 -6.36 -5.32 -1.63
N THR A 50 -6.18 -5.08 -0.32
CA THR A 50 -6.44 -6.06 0.74
C THR A 50 -7.85 -6.65 0.67
N LYS A 51 -8.88 -5.85 0.35
CA LYS A 51 -10.26 -6.34 0.20
C LYS A 51 -10.36 -7.44 -0.87
N TRP A 52 -9.77 -7.20 -2.03
CA TRP A 52 -9.80 -8.14 -3.15
C TRP A 52 -8.94 -9.38 -2.87
N LEU A 53 -7.82 -9.20 -2.17
CA LEU A 53 -6.98 -10.30 -1.73
C LEU A 53 -7.74 -11.26 -0.81
N ALA A 54 -8.52 -10.73 0.15
CA ALA A 54 -9.35 -11.52 1.03
C ALA A 54 -10.42 -12.30 0.26
N ILE A 55 -11.14 -11.64 -0.65
CA ILE A 55 -12.18 -12.29 -1.48
C ILE A 55 -11.56 -13.39 -2.34
N ALA A 56 -10.43 -13.12 -2.99
CA ALA A 56 -9.72 -14.11 -3.79
C ALA A 56 -9.27 -15.31 -2.94
N SER A 57 -8.78 -15.06 -1.73
CA SER A 57 -8.37 -16.12 -0.80
C SER A 57 -9.53 -17.04 -0.43
N PHE A 58 -10.70 -16.47 -0.08
CA PHE A 58 -11.90 -17.27 0.18
C PHE A 58 -12.38 -18.04 -1.05
N GLY A 59 -12.34 -17.40 -2.23
CA GLY A 59 -12.70 -18.05 -3.49
C GLY A 59 -11.80 -19.24 -3.82
N ILE A 60 -10.48 -19.11 -3.61
CA ILE A 60 -9.52 -20.21 -3.80
C ILE A 60 -9.80 -21.33 -2.81
N LEU A 61 -9.96 -21.02 -1.53
CA LEU A 61 -10.23 -22.03 -0.50
C LEU A 61 -11.51 -22.83 -0.81
N GLY A 62 -12.61 -22.13 -1.10
CA GLY A 62 -13.86 -22.78 -1.48
C GLY A 62 -13.74 -23.58 -2.78
N GLY A 63 -13.08 -23.01 -3.79
CA GLY A 63 -12.87 -23.66 -5.08
C GLY A 63 -12.03 -24.93 -4.99
N VAL A 64 -10.96 -24.94 -4.19
CA VAL A 64 -10.12 -26.12 -3.96
C VAL A 64 -10.92 -27.24 -3.29
N VAL A 65 -11.72 -26.92 -2.27
CA VAL A 65 -12.56 -27.92 -1.59
C VAL A 65 -13.56 -28.53 -2.56
N MET A 66 -14.32 -27.70 -3.30
CA MET A 66 -15.30 -28.17 -4.28
C MET A 66 -14.67 -28.97 -5.42
N PHE A 67 -13.48 -28.57 -5.86
CA PHE A 67 -12.73 -29.29 -6.89
C PHE A 67 -12.32 -30.68 -6.38
N GLY A 68 -11.80 -30.78 -5.16
CA GLY A 68 -11.46 -32.05 -4.52
C GLY A 68 -12.66 -33.00 -4.41
N GLU A 69 -13.82 -32.49 -3.97
CA GLU A 69 -15.06 -33.28 -3.92
C GLU A 69 -15.47 -33.80 -5.31
N SER A 70 -15.33 -32.96 -6.34
CA SER A 70 -15.69 -33.32 -7.71
C SER A 70 -14.76 -34.40 -8.26
N VAL A 71 -13.45 -34.28 -8.03
CA VAL A 71 -12.47 -35.30 -8.41
C VAL A 71 -12.76 -36.63 -7.70
N MET A 72 -13.04 -36.59 -6.39
CA MET A 72 -13.40 -37.79 -5.63
C MET A 72 -14.66 -38.48 -6.16
N LYS A 73 -15.69 -37.70 -6.52
CA LYS A 73 -16.90 -38.24 -7.17
C LYS A 73 -16.57 -38.94 -8.49
N ILE A 74 -15.76 -38.32 -9.34
CA ILE A 74 -15.36 -38.92 -10.63
C ILE A 74 -14.57 -40.21 -10.40
N VAL A 75 -13.59 -40.21 -9.49
CA VAL A 75 -12.79 -41.40 -9.18
C VAL A 75 -13.67 -42.54 -8.63
N SER A 76 -14.70 -42.22 -7.86
CA SER A 76 -15.61 -43.23 -7.30
C SER A 76 -16.34 -44.04 -8.39
N TRP A 77 -16.68 -43.41 -9.53
CA TRP A 77 -17.33 -44.10 -10.65
C TRP A 77 -16.46 -45.18 -11.30
N PHE A 78 -15.13 -44.99 -11.28
CA PHE A 78 -14.19 -45.97 -11.84
C PHE A 78 -13.80 -47.06 -10.84
N ARG A 79 -14.19 -46.91 -9.58
CA ARG A 79 -13.90 -47.85 -8.49
C ARG A 79 -15.11 -48.72 -8.13
N GLN A 80 -16.22 -48.51 -8.84
CA GLN A 80 -17.45 -49.29 -8.80
C GLN A 80 -17.45 -50.31 -9.94
#